data_AF-V4JVW0-F1
#
_entry.id   AF-V4JVW0-F1
#
_cell.length_a   1.000
_cell.length_b   1.000
_cell.length_c   1.000
_cell.angle_alpha   90.00
_cell.angle_beta   90.00
_cell.angle_gamma   90.00
#
_symmetry.space_group_name_H-M   'P 1'
#
loop_
_entity.id
_entity.type
_entity.pdbx_description
1 polymer ?
#
loop_
_entity_poly.entity_id
_entity_poly.type
_entity_poly.pdbx_seq_one_letter_code
_entity_poly.pdbx_strand_id
1 'polypeptide(L)'
;MTEGIDEQDIEGVPMRVSSVARTVTDCFEYRNKIGLDVALDALKEAPGQGGQDRRVSIDELWHHARLDRVANVMRPYLEALA
;
A
#
# COMPACT_ATOMS: atom_id res chain seq x y z
N MET A 1 -12.80 6.33 -5.02
CA MET A 1 -11.64 6.36 -5.95
C MET A 1 -10.62 7.46 -5.62
N THR A 2 -10.96 8.46 -4.79
CA THR A 2 -10.06 9.58 -4.44
C THR A 2 -9.27 9.40 -3.14
N GLU A 3 -9.63 8.43 -2.30
CA GLU A 3 -8.94 8.19 -1.03
C GLU A 3 -7.55 7.57 -1.24
N GLY A 4 -6.56 7.99 -0.43
CA GLY A 4 -5.17 7.58 -0.60
C GLY A 4 -4.44 8.26 -1.76
N ILE A 5 -4.89 9.44 -2.18
CA ILE A 5 -4.14 10.33 -3.08
C ILE A 5 -3.70 11.54 -2.26
N ASP A 6 -2.39 11.74 -2.19
CA ASP A 6 -1.77 12.88 -1.55
C ASP A 6 -1.32 13.90 -2.61
N GLU A 7 -1.46 15.19 -2.31
CA GLU A 7 -0.88 16.25 -3.13
C GLU A 7 0.53 16.55 -2.62
N GLN A 8 1.52 16.45 -3.50
CA GLN A 8 2.91 16.73 -3.21
C GLN A 8 3.47 17.74 -4.21
N ASP A 9 4.24 18.71 -3.71
CA ASP A 9 5.02 19.60 -4.55
C ASP A 9 6.35 18.92 -4.87
N ILE A 10 6.57 18.61 -6.14
CA ILE A 10 7.82 18.05 -6.64
C ILE A 10 8.41 19.09 -7.59
N GLU A 11 9.49 19.74 -7.16
CA GLU A 11 10.18 20.78 -7.92
C GLU A 11 9.27 21.96 -8.34
N GLY A 12 8.34 22.38 -7.48
CA GLY A 12 7.42 23.48 -7.75
C GLY A 12 6.21 23.09 -8.59
N VAL A 13 6.04 21.78 -8.88
CA VAL A 13 4.89 21.25 -9.62
C VAL A 13 3.99 20.47 -8.66
N PRO A 14 2.72 20.88 -8.46
CA PRO A 14 1.78 20.11 -7.65
C PRO A 14 1.41 18.81 -8.39
N MET A 15 1.71 17.69 -7.77
CA MET A 15 1.42 16.35 -8.28
C MET A 15 0.55 15.58 -7.32
N ARG A 16 -0.34 14.76 -7.88
CA ARG A 16 -1.14 13.79 -7.12
C ARG A 16 -0.41 12.47 -7.10
N VAL A 17 -0.06 12.00 -5.91
CA VAL A 17 0.71 10.77 -5.69
C VAL A 17 -0.13 9.80 -4.87
N SER A 18 -0.08 8.51 -5.16
CA SER A 18 -0.71 7.51 -4.30
C SER A 18 0.01 7.45 -2.95
N SER A 19 -0.75 7.41 -1.87
CA SER A 19 -0.21 7.15 -0.53
C SER A 19 0.48 5.77 -0.50
N VAL A 20 1.29 5.53 0.53
CA VAL A 20 1.98 4.22 0.68
C VAL A 20 0.96 3.09 0.78
N ALA A 21 -0.08 3.25 1.61
CA ALA A 21 -1.12 2.25 1.77
C ALA A 21 -1.82 1.92 0.43
N ARG A 22 -2.19 2.96 -0.32
CA ARG A 22 -2.83 2.82 -1.63
C ARG A 22 -1.91 2.16 -2.65
N THR A 23 -0.64 2.53 -2.66
CA THR A 23 0.35 1.95 -3.58
C THR A 23 0.47 0.43 -3.36
N VAL A 24 0.52 -0.02 -2.11
CA VAL A 24 0.58 -1.45 -1.78
C VAL A 24 -0.71 -2.16 -2.21
N THR A 25 -1.89 -1.59 -1.94
CA THR A 25 -3.16 -2.21 -2.32
C THR A 25 -3.36 -2.27 -3.84
N ASP A 26 -2.92 -1.24 -4.57
CA ASP A 26 -2.85 -1.22 -6.04
C ASP A 26 -1.96 -2.38 -6.55
N CYS A 27 -0.81 -2.65 -5.93
CA CYS A 27 0.03 -3.79 -6.30
C CYS A 27 -0.72 -5.13 -6.16
N PHE A 28 -1.54 -5.31 -5.12
CA PHE A 28 -2.38 -6.49 -4.99
C PHE A 28 -3.53 -6.51 -6.00
N GLU A 29 -4.15 -5.37 -6.30
CA GLU A 29 -5.21 -5.26 -7.31
C GLU A 29 -4.69 -5.72 -8.68
N TYR A 30 -3.48 -5.27 -9.04
CA TYR A 30 -2.83 -5.53 -10.32
C TYR A 30 -1.80 -6.66 -10.28
N ARG A 31 -1.78 -7.51 -9.25
CA ARG A 31 -0.85 -8.64 -9.08
C ARG A 31 -0.76 -9.58 -10.30
N ASN A 32 -1.86 -9.71 -11.06
CA ASN A 32 -1.89 -10.53 -12.28
C ASN A 32 -1.11 -9.89 -13.46
N LYS A 33 -0.80 -8.59 -13.37
CA LYS A 33 -0.01 -7.84 -14.36
C LYS A 33 1.44 -7.68 -13.95
N ILE A 34 1.69 -7.41 -12.66
CA ILE A 34 3.04 -7.08 -12.16
C ILE A 34 3.76 -8.27 -11.49
N GLY A 35 3.03 -9.34 -11.16
CA GLY A 35 3.54 -10.45 -10.35
C GLY A 35 3.10 -10.34 -8.88
N LEU A 36 2.84 -11.48 -8.25
CA LEU A 36 2.49 -11.53 -6.82
C LEU A 36 3.71 -11.26 -5.93
N ASP A 37 4.89 -11.68 -6.36
CA ASP A 37 6.17 -11.38 -5.73
C ASP A 37 6.38 -9.87 -5.55
N VAL A 38 6.11 -9.06 -6.58
CA VAL A 38 6.19 -7.60 -6.50
C VAL A 38 5.23 -7.03 -5.45
N ALA A 39 3.99 -7.54 -5.39
CA ALA A 39 3.01 -7.11 -4.38
C ALA A 39 3.42 -7.51 -2.95
N LEU A 40 4.05 -8.68 -2.80
CA LEU A 40 4.56 -9.15 -1.51
C LEU A 40 5.77 -8.34 -1.04
N ASP A 41 6.66 -7.96 -1.94
CA ASP A 41 7.83 -7.14 -1.58
C ASP A 41 7.39 -5.73 -1.19
N ALA A 42 6.45 -5.12 -1.92
CA ALA A 42 5.82 -3.87 -1.53
C ALA A 42 5.18 -3.94 -0.14
N LEU A 43 4.47 -5.03 0.18
CA LEU A 43 3.86 -5.24 1.49
C LEU A 43 4.88 -5.35 2.63
N LYS A 44 6.01 -6.04 2.40
CA LYS A 44 7.07 -6.21 3.41
C LYS A 44 7.84 -4.93 3.67
N GLU A 45 8.06 -4.12 2.63
CA GLU A 45 8.83 -2.88 2.73
C GLU A 45 8.02 -1.72 3.31
N ALA A 46 6.71 -1.70 3.09
CA ALA A 46 5.87 -0.55 3.44
C ALA A 46 5.84 -0.19 4.94
N PRO A 47 5.74 -1.12 5.90
CA PRO A 47 5.78 -0.80 7.33
C PRO A 47 7.15 -0.27 7.81
N GLY A 48 8.21 -0.34 6.99
CA GLY A 48 9.59 -0.01 7.38
C GLY A 48 10.20 -1.04 8.36
N GLN A 49 11.48 -0.90 8.71
CA GLN A 49 12.18 -1.84 9.61
C GLN A 49 11.95 -1.61 11.12
N GLY A 50 10.84 -0.96 11.50
CA GLY A 50 10.46 -0.66 12.89
C GLY A 50 11.03 0.66 13.44
N GLY A 51 10.27 1.33 14.31
CA GLY A 51 10.63 2.63 14.92
C GLY A 51 9.98 3.85 14.27
N GLN A 52 10.68 5.00 14.27
CA GLN A 52 10.25 6.28 13.66
C GLN A 52 10.13 6.21 12.13
N ASP A 53 10.64 5.15 11.48
CA ASP A 53 10.61 4.95 10.02
C ASP A 53 9.36 4.20 9.53
N ARG A 54 8.34 3.99 10.38
CA ARG A 54 7.10 3.33 9.97
C ARG A 54 6.30 4.22 9.03
N ARG A 55 6.34 3.90 7.73
CA ARG A 55 5.66 4.67 6.68
C ARG A 55 4.15 4.40 6.58
N VAL A 56 3.69 3.23 7.06
CA VAL A 56 2.28 2.84 7.04
C VAL A 56 1.98 1.84 8.16
N SER A 57 0.75 1.84 8.69
CA SER A 57 0.28 0.83 9.65
C SER A 57 -0.45 -0.34 9.00
N ILE A 58 -0.51 -1.50 9.67
CA ILE A 58 -1.31 -2.66 9.21
C ILE A 58 -2.79 -2.29 9.12
N ASP A 59 -3.32 -1.51 10.07
CA ASP A 59 -4.71 -1.06 10.06
C ASP A 59 -5.03 -0.20 8.84
N GLU A 60 -4.10 0.69 8.46
CA GLU A 60 -4.23 1.55 7.28
C GLU A 60 -4.17 0.75 5.98
N LEU A 61 -3.25 -0.22 5.88
CA LEU A 61 -3.21 -1.17 4.77
C LEU A 61 -4.52 -1.97 4.66
N TRP A 62 -5.05 -2.42 5.79
CA TRP A 62 -6.30 -3.18 5.83
C TRP A 62 -7.52 -2.33 5.44
N HIS A 63 -7.55 -1.07 5.86
CA HIS A 63 -8.56 -0.09 5.45
C HIS A 63 -8.55 0.10 3.94
N HIS A 64 -7.41 0.42 3.35
CA HIS A 64 -7.27 0.56 1.90
C HIS A 64 -7.57 -0.74 1.16
N ALA A 65 -7.16 -1.90 1.69
CA ALA A 65 -7.44 -3.19 1.07
C ALA A 65 -8.94 -3.48 0.96
N ARG A 66 -9.75 -2.98 1.90
CA ARG A 66 -11.21 -3.06 1.82
C ARG A 66 -11.79 -2.12 0.77
N LEU A 67 -11.28 -0.89 0.71
CA LEU A 67 -11.69 0.11 -0.28
C LEU A 67 -11.44 -0.40 -1.71
N ASP A 68 -10.26 -0.95 -1.96
CA ASP A 68 -9.83 -1.46 -3.27
C ASP A 68 -10.26 -2.92 -3.52
N ARG A 69 -11.05 -3.50 -2.60
CA ARG A 69 -11.65 -4.86 -2.71
C ARG A 69 -10.63 -6.00 -2.82
N VAL A 70 -9.42 -5.79 -2.31
CA VAL A 70 -8.33 -6.77 -2.27
C VAL A 70 -8.11 -7.38 -0.88
N ALA A 71 -8.92 -7.01 0.12
CA ALA A 71 -8.78 -7.49 1.50
C ALA A 71 -8.67 -9.02 1.63
N ASN A 72 -9.50 -9.80 0.91
CA ASN A 72 -9.44 -11.26 0.97
C ASN A 72 -8.14 -11.83 0.39
N VAL A 73 -7.57 -11.15 -0.61
CA VAL A 73 -6.28 -11.54 -1.22
C VAL A 73 -5.14 -11.21 -0.26
N MET A 74 -5.21 -10.04 0.39
CA MET A 74 -4.17 -9.57 1.29
C MET A 74 -4.19 -10.24 2.66
N ARG A 75 -5.36 -10.67 3.15
CA ARG A 75 -5.55 -11.27 4.49
C ARG A 75 -4.48 -12.29 4.89
N PRO A 76 -4.21 -13.37 4.13
CA PRO A 76 -3.22 -14.36 4.55
C PRO A 76 -1.81 -13.79 4.71
N TYR A 77 -1.48 -12.70 4.00
CA TYR A 77 -0.16 -12.08 4.07
C TYR A 77 -0.06 -11.07 5.20
N LEU A 78 -1.14 -10.33 5.47
CA LEU A 78 -1.20 -9.41 6.62
C LEU A 78 -1.21 -10.18 7.95
N GLU A 79 -1.90 -11.32 8.02
CA GLU A 79 -1.88 -12.22 9.19
C GLU A 79 -0.49 -12.79 9.47
N ALA A 80 0.36 -12.93 8.45
CA ALA A 80 1.74 -13.41 8.61
C ALA A 80 2.73 -12.31 9.07
N LEU A 81 2.34 -11.03 8.99
CA LEU A 81 3.16 -9.88 9.38
C LEU A 81 2.80 -9.32 10.77
N ALA A 82 1.63 -9.68 11.30
CA ALA A 82 1.15 -9.30 12.63
C ALA A 82 1.78 -10.17 13.73
#